data_AF-M5EMZ7-F1
#
_entry.id   AF-M5EMZ7-F1
#
_cell.length_a   1.000
_cell.length_b   1.000
_cell.length_c   1.000
_cell.angle_alpha   90.00
_cell.angle_beta   90.00
_cell.angle_gamma   90.00
#
_symmetry.space_group_name_H-M   'P 1'
#
loop_
_entity.id
_entity.type
_entity.pdbx_description
1 polymer ?
#
loop_
_entity_poly.entity_id
_entity_poly.type
_entity_poly.pdbx_seq_one_letter_code
_entity_poly.pdbx_strand_id
1 'polypeptide(L)' 'MAHDNDKQARPAEHEPLAQSLASETGISEEQARELIRLIGTDRNSLLREARQLLRQRPR' A
#
# COMPACT_ATOMS: atom_id res chain seq x y z
N MET A 1 23.98 -12.51 4.57
CA MET A 1 22.69 -12.24 5.25
C MET A 1 22.70 -10.79 5.70
N ALA A 2 21.91 -9.94 5.05
CA ALA A 2 21.57 -8.61 5.55
C ALA A 2 20.17 -8.31 5.02
N HIS A 3 19.15 -8.61 5.84
CA HIS A 3 17.82 -8.06 5.65
C HIS A 3 17.90 -6.61 6.12
N ASP A 4 18.09 -5.70 5.17
CA ASP A 4 17.95 -4.26 5.34
C ASP A 4 16.45 -3.96 5.57
N ASN A 5 16.01 -4.17 6.81
CA ASN A 5 14.63 -3.98 7.24
C ASN A 5 14.50 -2.71 8.10
N ASP A 6 15.07 -1.61 7.64
CA ASP A 6 15.04 -0.33 8.37
C ASP A 6 14.81 0.87 7.44
N LYS A 7 13.72 0.80 6.67
CA LYS A 7 13.02 2.04 6.28
C LYS A 7 11.70 2.08 7.01
N GLN A 8 11.78 2.51 8.27
CA GLN A 8 10.70 3.22 8.94
C GLN A 8 10.40 4.50 8.14
N ALA A 9 9.67 4.27 7.06
CA ALA A 9 8.81 5.18 6.33
C ALA A 9 8.29 6.26 7.27
N ARG A 10 8.88 7.47 7.20
CA ARG A 10 8.30 8.63 7.85
C ARG A 10 6.87 8.78 7.33
N PRO A 11 5.84 8.94 8.19
CA PRO A 11 4.44 8.90 7.77
C PRO A 11 4.11 9.88 6.64
N ALA A 12 4.86 10.97 6.49
CA ALA A 12 4.70 11.97 5.44
C ALA A 12 5.24 11.57 4.04
N GLU A 13 6.19 10.64 3.92
CA GLU A 13 6.83 10.34 2.62
C GLU A 13 5.98 9.39 1.75
N HIS A 14 5.01 8.71 2.35
CA HIS A 14 4.18 7.71 1.66
C HIS A 14 2.74 8.15 1.44
N GLU A 15 2.38 9.34 1.91
CA GLU A 15 1.09 9.99 1.66
C GLU A 15 0.76 10.11 0.16
N PRO A 16 1.67 10.59 -0.72
CA PRO A 16 1.38 10.67 -2.16
C PRO A 16 1.23 9.29 -2.80
N LEU A 17 1.95 8.29 -2.30
CA LEU A 17 1.84 6.91 -2.78
C LEU A 17 0.49 6.30 -2.37
N ALA A 18 0.05 6.53 -1.14
CA ALA A 18 -1.24 6.07 -0.63
C ALA A 18 -2.41 6.70 -1.41
N GLN A 19 -2.35 8.00 -1.69
CA GLN A 19 -3.36 8.68 -2.51
C GLN A 19 -3.39 8.19 -3.96
N SER A 20 -2.23 7.99 -4.58
CA SER A 20 -2.14 7.43 -5.94
C SER A 20 -2.73 6.02 -5.99
N LEU A 21 -2.43 5.17 -5.00
CA LEU A 21 -3.01 3.83 -4.89
C LEU A 21 -4.51 3.86 -4.67
N ALA A 22 -5.00 4.69 -3.75
CA ALA A 22 -6.43 4.86 -3.50
C ALA A 22 -7.17 5.32 -4.77
N SER A 23 -6.60 6.27 -5.52
CA SER A 23 -7.20 6.80 -6.75
C SER A 23 -7.18 5.79 -7.90
N GLU A 24 -6.10 5.02 -8.04
CA GLU A 24 -5.95 4.06 -9.15
C GLU A 24 -6.69 2.74 -8.92
N THR A 25 -6.88 2.34 -7.67
CA THR A 25 -7.50 1.06 -7.33
C THR A 25 -8.91 1.23 -6.79
N GLY A 26 -9.23 2.38 -6.18
CA GLY A 26 -10.54 2.62 -5.56
C GLY A 26 -10.64 2.08 -4.12
N ILE A 27 -9.52 1.70 -3.50
CA ILE A 27 -9.46 1.41 -2.06
C ILE A 27 -9.36 2.70 -1.25
N SER A 28 -9.64 2.64 0.05
CA SER A 28 -9.49 3.81 0.94
C SER A 28 -8.01 4.14 1.18
N GLU A 29 -7.69 5.42 1.38
CA GLU A 29 -6.31 5.86 1.70
C GLU A 29 -5.72 5.14 2.91
N GLU A 30 -6.55 4.82 3.90
CA GLU A 30 -6.16 4.05 5.08
C GLU A 30 -5.72 2.62 4.72
N GLN A 31 -6.47 1.96 3.84
CA GLN A 31 -6.11 0.64 3.31
C GLN A 31 -4.83 0.71 2.47
N ALA A 32 -4.67 1.78 1.67
CA ALA A 32 -3.45 1.98 0.90
C ALA A 32 -2.22 2.19 1.80
N ARG A 33 -2.36 2.98 2.87
CA ARG A 33 -1.30 3.20 3.86
C ARG A 33 -0.94 1.91 4.60
N GLU A 34 -1.95 1.10 4.93
CA GLU A 34 -1.75 -0.21 5.56
C GLU A 34 -1.03 -1.19 4.62
N LEU A 35 -1.41 -1.25 3.34
CA LEU A 35 -0.70 -2.03 2.32
C LEU A 35 0.76 -1.58 2.18
N ILE A 36 1.01 -0.26 2.15
CA ILE A 36 2.38 0.28 2.08
C ILE A 36 3.19 -0.11 3.32
N ARG A 37 2.56 -0.11 4.50
CA ARG A 37 3.22 -0.54 5.75
C ARG A 37 3.51 -2.04 5.77
N LEU A 38 2.63 -2.87 5.21
CA LEU A 38 2.74 -4.32 5.25
C LEU A 38 3.68 -4.88 4.16
N ILE A 39 3.66 -4.28 2.97
CA ILE A 39 4.32 -4.79 1.76
C ILE A 39 5.54 -3.94 1.40
N GLY A 40 5.58 -2.69 1.84
CA GLY A 40 6.57 -1.68 1.45
C GLY A 40 6.06 -0.80 0.30
N THR A 41 6.97 -0.12 -0.39
CA THR A 41 6.63 0.84 -1.45
C THR A 41 6.61 0.26 -2.86
N ASP A 42 6.62 -1.07 -3.00
CA ASP A 42 6.61 -1.71 -4.32
C ASP A 42 5.23 -1.59 -4.98
N ARG A 43 5.15 -0.72 -6.00
CA ARG A 43 3.88 -0.37 -6.64
C ARG A 43 3.17 -1.57 -7.28
N ASN A 44 3.90 -2.53 -7.85
CA ASN A 44 3.28 -3.71 -8.47
C ASN A 44 2.62 -4.63 -7.44
N SER A 45 3.30 -4.83 -6.30
CA SER A 45 2.79 -5.62 -5.19
C SER A 45 1.57 -4.94 -4.55
N LEU A 46 1.65 -3.62 -4.35
CA LEU A 46 0.55 -2.82 -3.80
C LEU A 46 -0.69 -2.85 -4.72
N LEU A 47 -0.53 -2.70 -6.03
CA LEU A 47 -1.64 -2.77 -6.98
C LEU A 47 -2.29 -4.16 -7.02
N ARG A 48 -1.51 -5.22 -6.90
CA ARG A 48 -2.03 -6.59 -6.83
C ARG A 48 -2.90 -6.79 -5.59
N GLU A 49 -2.38 -6.44 -4.42
CA GLU A 49 -3.11 -6.61 -3.16
C GLU A 49 -4.31 -5.67 -3.06
N ALA A 50 -4.20 -4.42 -3.52
CA ALA A 50 -5.32 -3.50 -3.60
C ALA A 50 -6.47 -4.04 -4.47
N ARG A 51 -6.17 -4.61 -5.64
CA ARG A 51 -7.17 -5.27 -6.49
C ARG A 51 -7.76 -6.51 -5.82
N GLN A 52 -6.94 -7.26 -5.09
CA GLN A 52 -7.38 -8.43 -4.35
C GLN A 52 -8.34 -8.03 -3.22
N LEU A 53 -8.05 -6.97 -2.48
CA LEU A 53 -8.92 -6.40 -1.44
C LEU A 53 -10.30 -6.00 -1.99
N LEU A 54 -10.35 -5.37 -3.17
CA LEU A 54 -11.61 -5.06 -3.84
C LEU A 54 -12.41 -6.32 -4.20
N ARG A 55 -11.70 -7.36 -4.64
CA ARG A 55 -12.31 -8.64 -5.01
C ARG A 55 -12.77 -9.44 -3.81
N GLN A 56 -12.11 -9.24 -2.67
CA GLN A 56 -12.40 -9.92 -1.41
C GLN A 56 -13.43 -9.19 -0.54
N ARG A 57 -13.82 -7.94 -0.86
CA ARG A 57 -14.95 -7.26 -0.18
C ARG A 57 -16.20 -8.14 -0.35
N PRO A 58 -16.62 -8.91 0.67
CA PRO A 58 -17.88 -9.60 0.62
C PRO A 58 -18.95 -8.51 0.67
N ARG A 59 -19.98 -8.62 -0.16
CA ARG A 59 -21.13 -7.72 -0.10
C ARG A 59 -21.81 -7.79 1.27
#